data_AF-A0A563EF16-F1
#
_entry.id   AF-A0A563EF16-F1
#
_cell.length_a   1.000
_cell.length_b   1.000
_cell.length_c   1.000
_cell.angle_alpha   90.00
_cell.angle_beta   90.00
_cell.angle_gamma   90.00
#
_symmetry.space_group_name_H-M   'P 1'
#
loop_
_entity.id
_entity.type
_entity.pdbx_description
1 polymer ?
#
loop_
_entity_poly.entity_id
_entity_poly.type
_entity_poly.pdbx_seq_one_letter_code
_entity_poly.pdbx_strand_id
1 'polypeptide(L)' 'MKVTAKGSGRISIAGLTCYRPGQRSRLIYRAMIHKGRKGEKKGFREPDFADLLDA' A
#
# COMPACT_ATOMS: atom_id res chain seq x y z
N MET A 1 17.25 -8.24 -23.87
CA MET A 1 16.21 -7.21 -23.64
C MET A 1 16.49 -6.53 -22.29
N LYS A 2 16.77 -5.22 -22.28
CA LYS A 2 17.17 -4.50 -21.05
C LYS A 2 15.89 -4.04 -20.34
N VAL A 3 15.46 -4.78 -19.32
CA VAL A 3 14.31 -4.37 -18.49
C VAL A 3 14.82 -3.25 -17.58
N THR A 4 14.25 -2.05 -17.73
CA THR A 4 14.54 -0.94 -16.83
C THR A 4 13.31 -0.70 -15.97
N ALA A 5 13.49 -0.53 -14.65
CA ALA A 5 12.42 -0.12 -13.72
C ALA A 5 11.95 1.33 -13.96
N LYS A 6 12.22 1.89 -15.14
CA LYS A 6 11.91 3.27 -15.56
C LYS A 6 10.50 3.37 -16.17
N GLY A 7 9.60 2.45 -15.81
CA GLY A 7 8.17 2.58 -16.06
C GLY A 7 7.58 3.62 -15.13
N SER A 8 6.79 4.56 -15.65
CA SER A 8 6.20 5.68 -14.90
C SER A 8 5.18 5.26 -13.82
N GLY A 9 4.81 3.97 -13.78
CA GLY A 9 3.91 3.41 -12.79
C GLY A 9 4.65 3.11 -11.49
N ARG A 10 4.27 3.78 -10.39
CA ARG A 10 4.71 3.38 -9.05
C ARG A 10 3.56 2.68 -8.35
N ILE A 11 3.85 1.65 -7.56
CA ILE A 11 2.86 1.04 -6.67
C ILE A 11 3.34 1.27 -5.25
N SER A 12 2.50 1.85 -4.42
CA SER A 12 2.69 1.89 -2.97
C SER A 12 1.83 0.80 -2.34
N ILE A 13 2.36 0.13 -1.32
CA ILE A 13 1.62 -0.85 -0.53
C ILE A 13 1.75 -0.45 0.93
N ALA A 14 0.62 -0.44 1.63
CA ALA A 14 0.56 -0.31 3.08
C ALA A 14 -0.05 -1.59 3.65
N GLY A 15 0.51 -2.09 4.75
CA GLY A 15 0.07 -3.33 5.36
C GLY A 15 0.12 -3.26 6.88
N LEU A 16 -0.81 -3.97 7.50
CA LEU A 16 -0.95 -4.17 8.93
C LEU A 16 -0.88 -5.67 9.22
N THR A 17 0.01 -6.06 10.13
CA THR A 17 0.13 -7.43 10.61
C THR A 17 -0.47 -7.53 12.01
N CYS A 18 -1.57 -8.27 12.11
CA CYS A 18 -2.32 -8.42 13.35
C CYS A 18 -1.98 -9.76 14.01
N TYR A 19 -1.35 -9.69 15.18
CA TYR A 19 -0.97 -10.86 15.97
C TYR A 19 -1.79 -10.93 17.25
N ARG A 20 -2.29 -12.12 17.56
CA ARG A 20 -2.90 -12.42 18.85
C ARG A 20 -2.52 -13.84 19.28
N PRO A 21 -2.00 -14.05 20.49
CA PRO A 21 -1.67 -15.39 20.97
C PRO A 21 -2.87 -16.35 20.85
N GLY A 22 -2.61 -17.56 20.37
CA GLY A 22 -3.66 -18.57 20.15
C GLY A 22 -4.58 -18.30 18.95
N GLN A 23 -4.34 -17.25 18.16
CA GLN A 23 -5.07 -16.99 16.92
C GLN A 23 -4.14 -16.96 15.71
N ARG A 24 -4.69 -17.24 14.53
CA ARG A 24 -3.98 -17.10 13.27
C ARG A 24 -3.69 -15.63 13.01
N SER A 25 -2.43 -15.30 12.73
CA SER A 25 -2.04 -13.95 12.31
C SER A 25 -2.76 -13.53 11.03
N ARG A 26 -3.16 -12.26 10.95
CA ARG A 26 -3.81 -11.69 9.78
C ARG A 26 -2.91 -10.63 9.15
N LEU A 27 -2.85 -10.62 7.82
CA LEU A 27 -2.25 -9.54 7.05
C LEU A 27 -3.37 -8.79 6.34
N ILE A 28 -3.55 -7.53 6.68
CA ILE A 28 -4.45 -6.60 6.02
C ILE A 28 -3.57 -5.66 5.20
N TYR A 29 -3.87 -5.46 3.93
CA TYR A 29 -3.07 -4.57 3.09
C TYR A 29 -3.93 -3.81 2.08
N ARG A 30 -3.40 -2.67 1.63
CA ARG A 30 -3.97 -1.86 0.57
C ARG A 30 -2.87 -1.47 -0.41
N ALA A 31 -3.21 -1.45 -1.69
CA ALA A 31 -2.29 -1.05 -2.76
C ALA A 31 -2.81 0.23 -3.44
N MET A 32 -1.89 1.13 -3.77
CA MET A 32 -2.15 2.36 -4.51
C MET A 32 -1.27 2.39 -5.75
N ILE A 33 -1.89 2.45 -6.92
CA ILE A 33 -1.20 2.58 -8.21
C ILE A 33 -1.09 4.07 -8.53
N HIS A 34 0.13 4.56 -8.68
CA HIS A 34 0.45 5.91 -9.12
C HIS A 34 0.79 5.89 -10.61
N LYS A 35 -0.03 6.58 -11.41
CA LYS A 35 0.10 6.67 -12.87
C LYS A 35 0.85 7.93 -13.34
N GLY A 36 1.26 8.81 -12.41
CA GLY A 36 1.99 10.04 -12.72
C GLY A 36 1.09 11.20 -13.12
N ARG A 37 -0.20 11.17 -12.75
CA ARG A 37 -1.16 12.22 -13.12
C ARG A 37 -1.03 13.43 -12.18
N LYS A 38 -1.23 14.63 -12.71
CA LYS A 38 -1.25 15.86 -11.90
C LYS A 38 -2.39 15.76 -10.87
N GLY A 39 -2.07 15.96 -9.60
CA GLY A 39 -3.04 15.87 -8.49
C GLY A 39 -3.26 14.45 -7.93
N GLU A 40 -2.62 13.43 -8.51
CA GLU A 40 -2.67 12.08 -7.95
C GLU A 40 -1.98 12.03 -6.59
N LYS A 41 -2.55 11.26 -5.65
CA LYS A 41 -1.87 10.96 -4.39
C LYS A 41 -0.52 10.30 -4.73
N LYS A 42 0.55 10.82 -4.12
CA LYS A 42 1.93 10.33 -4.33
C LYS A 42 2.24 9.08 -3.48
N GLY A 43 1.30 8.65 -2.64
CA GLY A 43 1.42 7.55 -1.71
C GLY A 43 0.38 7.65 -0.58
N PHE A 44 0.52 6.77 0.41
CA PHE A 44 -0.31 6.76 1.62
C PHE A 44 -0.01 7.97 2.52
N ARG A 45 -1.04 8.48 3.17
CA ARG A 45 -0.96 9.48 4.24
C ARG A 45 -1.56 8.91 5.52
N GLU A 46 -1.42 9.62 6.63
CA GLU A 46 -1.95 9.20 7.93
C GLU A 46 -3.40 8.68 7.90
N PRO A 47 -4.38 9.33 7.25
CA PRO A 47 -5.74 8.79 7.18
C PRO A 47 -5.81 7.47 6.42
N ASP A 48 -4.98 7.30 5.38
CA ASP A 48 -4.96 6.06 4.60
C ASP A 48 -4.38 4.88 5.41
N PHE A 49 -3.57 5.16 6.44
CA PHE A 49 -3.11 4.15 7.40
C PHE A 49 -4.13 3.90 8.52
N ALA A 50 -4.84 4.94 8.98
CA ALA A 50 -5.92 4.80 9.94
C ALA A 50 -7.05 3.90 9.38
N ASP A 51 -7.40 4.08 8.11
CA ASP A 51 -8.36 3.22 7.39
C ASP A 51 -8.00 1.71 7.44
N LEU A 52 -6.73 1.34 7.64
CA LEU A 52 -6.33 -0.07 7.75
C LEU A 52 -6.70 -0.69 9.10
N LEU A 53 -6.92 0.13 10.13
CA LEU A 53 -7.33 -0.33 11.46
C LEU A 53 -8.82 -0.67 11.50
N ASP A 54 -9.62 -0.06 10.63
CA ASP A 54 -11.07 -0.28 10.51
C ASP A 54 -11.44 -1.45 9.57
N ALA A 55 -10.45 -2.18 9.06
CA ALA A 55 -10.59 -3.21 8.02
C ALA A 55 -10.80 -4.65 8.53
#